data_AF-A0A6L7YMX0-F1
#
_entry.id   AF-A0A6L7YMX0-F1
#
_cell.length_a   1.000
_cell.length_b   1.000
_cell.length_c   1.000
_cell.angle_alpha   90.00
_cell.angle_beta   90.00
_cell.angle_gamma   90.00
#
_symmetry.space_group_name_H-M   'P 1'
#
loop_
_entity.id
_entity.type
_entity.pdbx_description
1 polymer ?
#
loop_
_entity_poly.entity_id
_entity_poly.type
_entity_poly.pdbx_seq_one_letter_code
_entity_poly.pdbx_strand_id
1 'polypeptide(L)'
;MTGESLGSILRRIKAQRESEGAEPAHRPDTEAPSRSQTPACSACNDRGWLTPSVPVGHPEFGKTQPCTCQQQRLEDDKLRRLRLYSNLGHMERFTFEFIDEERVDPDNANLFRVALDAALAYAQTPSGWLIFDGPPGSGKTHLAASIANQLITYGLPVLFVSASDLLDELRSGYAPNNPMPFSEIYQRVSEADMLVLDALGSHSTTPWAQEKLHQLINHRFNATLPTVVTLSCPLEDLDPCIL
;
A
#
# COMPACT_ATOMS: atom_id res chain seq x y z
N MET A 1 8.44 -15.34 15.34
CA MET A 1 8.92 -14.17 14.57
C MET A 1 7.83 -13.88 13.57
N THR A 2 6.86 -13.03 13.92
CA THR A 2 5.59 -12.95 13.18
C THR A 2 5.32 -11.50 12.82
N GLY A 3 5.61 -11.14 11.56
CA GLY A 3 4.88 -10.05 10.93
C GLY A 3 3.39 -10.39 10.94
N GLU A 4 2.53 -9.38 10.98
CA GLU A 4 1.08 -9.58 10.83
C GLU A 4 0.82 -10.33 9.51
N SER A 5 -0.06 -11.33 9.54
CA SER A 5 -0.38 -12.11 8.33
C SER A 5 -1.27 -11.29 7.38
N LEU A 6 -1.15 -11.51 6.07
CA LEU A 6 -1.99 -10.88 5.04
C LEU A 6 -3.48 -10.95 5.40
N GLY A 7 -3.97 -12.12 5.83
CA GLY A 7 -5.37 -12.28 6.27
C GLY A 7 -5.78 -11.39 7.43
N SER A 8 -4.88 -11.10 8.36
CA SER A 8 -5.18 -10.16 9.47
C SER A 8 -5.37 -8.73 8.97
N ILE A 9 -4.58 -8.31 7.98
CA ILE A 9 -4.67 -6.99 7.35
C ILE A 9 -5.95 -6.89 6.52
N LEU A 10 -6.26 -7.90 5.71
CA LEU A 10 -7.48 -7.93 4.91
C LEU A 10 -8.73 -7.84 5.82
N ARG A 11 -8.76 -8.59 6.93
CA ARG A 11 -9.87 -8.53 7.90
C ARG A 11 -10.04 -7.14 8.52
N ARG A 12 -8.95 -6.42 8.80
CA ARG A 12 -9.03 -5.05 9.33
C ARG A 12 -9.60 -4.06 8.32
N ILE A 13 -9.23 -4.19 7.04
CA ILE A 13 -9.81 -3.39 5.95
C ILE A 13 -11.33 -3.65 5.87
N LYS A 14 -11.78 -4.89 6.10
CA LYS A 14 -13.23 -5.24 6.14
C LYS A 14 -13.96 -4.47 7.23
N ALA A 15 -13.49 -4.60 8.47
CA ALA A 15 -14.14 -4.00 9.65
C ALA A 15 -14.21 -2.46 9.56
N GLN A 16 -13.27 -1.83 8.85
CA GLN A 16 -13.30 -0.38 8.64
C GLN A 16 -14.33 0.03 7.58
N ARG A 17 -14.39 -0.62 6.41
CA ARG A 17 -15.43 -0.31 5.39
C ARG A 17 -16.83 -0.48 5.95
N GLU A 18 -17.04 -1.47 6.81
CA GLU A 18 -18.31 -1.69 7.52
C GLU A 18 -18.60 -0.60 8.56
N SER A 19 -17.58 0.01 9.17
CA SER A 19 -17.76 1.11 10.15
C SER A 19 -17.78 2.51 9.53
N GLU A 20 -17.16 2.73 8.37
CA GLU A 20 -17.25 3.98 7.58
C GLU A 20 -18.55 4.07 6.77
N GLY A 21 -19.22 2.93 6.52
CA GLY A 21 -20.58 2.86 5.96
C GLY A 21 -21.70 3.06 6.98
N ALA A 22 -21.40 3.11 8.28
CA ALA A 22 -22.34 3.47 9.33
C ALA A 22 -22.27 4.99 9.55
N GLU A 23 -23.41 5.68 9.45
CA GLU A 23 -23.51 7.11 9.79
C GLU A 23 -22.82 7.40 11.13
N PRO A 24 -22.05 8.49 11.25
CA PRO A 24 -21.35 8.78 12.49
C PRO A 24 -22.37 9.03 13.59
N ALA A 25 -22.46 8.09 14.54
CA ALA A 25 -23.21 8.25 15.75
C ALA A 25 -22.74 9.53 16.47
N HIS A 26 -23.73 10.36 16.80
CA HIS A 26 -23.63 11.61 17.54
C HIS A 26 -22.64 11.48 18.70
N ARG A 27 -21.56 12.29 18.68
CA ARG A 27 -20.61 12.35 19.81
C ARG A 27 -21.35 12.93 21.03
N PRO A 28 -21.32 12.28 22.20
CA PRO A 28 -21.84 12.89 23.41
C PRO A 28 -20.95 14.05 23.82
N ASP A 29 -21.59 15.17 24.18
CA ASP A 29 -20.97 16.33 24.81
C ASP A 29 -20.15 15.87 26.02
N THR A 30 -18.82 15.97 25.92
CA THR A 30 -17.93 15.68 27.04
C THR A 30 -17.52 16.99 27.69
N GLU A 31 -17.87 17.12 28.97
CA GLU A 31 -17.55 18.23 29.86
C GLU A 31 -16.08 18.66 29.79
N ALA A 32 -15.88 19.99 29.84
CA ALA A 32 -14.57 20.63 29.78
C ALA A 32 -13.71 20.32 31.02
N PRO A 33 -12.48 19.81 30.88
CA PRO A 33 -11.53 19.76 31.98
C PRO A 33 -10.82 21.11 32.17
N SER A 34 -10.53 21.40 33.43
CA SER A 34 -9.91 22.61 33.95
C SER A 34 -8.48 22.85 33.42
N ARG A 35 -8.15 24.14 33.27
CA ARG A 35 -7.00 24.68 32.53
C ARG A 35 -5.68 24.59 33.31
N SER A 36 -4.73 23.84 32.76
CA SER A 36 -3.31 24.20 32.70
C SER A 36 -2.57 23.27 31.73
N GLN A 37 -2.87 23.38 30.43
CA GLN A 37 -2.07 22.75 29.38
C GLN A 37 -1.81 23.81 28.31
N THR A 38 -0.54 24.10 28.05
CA THR A 38 -0.15 24.91 26.91
C THR A 38 -0.65 24.19 25.66
N PRO A 39 -1.46 24.84 24.80
CA PRO A 39 -1.99 24.17 23.62
C PRO A 39 -0.85 23.77 22.69
N ALA A 40 -0.95 22.58 22.09
CA ALA A 40 0.06 22.07 21.17
C ALA A 40 0.14 22.92 19.89
N CYS A 41 -0.99 23.46 19.45
CA CYS A 41 -1.09 24.43 18.38
C CYS A 41 -1.51 25.80 18.92
N SER A 42 -0.59 26.77 18.93
CA SER A 42 -0.85 28.16 19.34
C SER A 42 -1.75 28.92 18.37
N ALA A 43 -1.82 28.51 17.10
CA ALA A 43 -2.64 29.19 16.08
C ALA A 43 -4.15 28.96 16.31
N CYS A 44 -4.56 27.72 16.57
CA CYS A 44 -5.99 27.38 16.76
C CYS A 44 -6.36 27.01 18.20
N ASN A 45 -5.41 26.99 19.13
CA ASN A 45 -5.58 26.49 20.49
C ASN A 45 -6.19 25.08 20.52
N ASP A 46 -5.62 24.18 19.71
CA ASP A 46 -6.03 22.78 19.53
C ASP A 46 -7.48 22.53 19.06
N ARG A 47 -8.18 23.58 18.62
CA ARG A 47 -9.53 23.46 18.03
C ARG A 47 -9.50 22.84 16.64
N GLY A 48 -8.37 22.91 15.95
CA GLY A 48 -8.20 22.46 14.56
C GLY A 48 -8.75 23.42 13.51
N TRP A 49 -9.59 24.38 13.87
CA TRP A 49 -10.22 25.32 12.93
C TRP A 49 -9.90 26.77 13.28
N LEU A 50 -9.85 27.61 12.24
CA LEU A 50 -9.63 29.05 12.31
C LEU A 50 -10.80 29.77 11.66
N THR A 51 -11.23 30.88 12.26
CA THR A 51 -12.14 31.83 11.64
C THR A 51 -11.33 33.09 11.31
N PRO A 52 -11.04 33.37 10.01
CA PRO A 52 -10.26 34.54 9.64
C PRO A 52 -10.88 35.83 10.18
N SER A 53 -10.09 36.64 10.87
CA SER A 53 -10.53 37.96 11.36
C SER A 53 -10.43 38.97 10.22
N VAL A 54 -11.48 39.02 9.39
CA VAL A 54 -11.60 39.94 8.25
C VAL A 54 -12.79 40.89 8.47
N PRO A 55 -12.87 42.04 7.78
CA PRO A 55 -14.01 42.96 7.91
C PRO A 55 -15.32 42.39 7.35
N VAL A 56 -16.45 42.92 7.84
CA VAL A 56 -17.79 42.61 7.30
C VAL A 56 -17.85 43.00 5.81
N GLY A 57 -18.30 42.07 4.96
CA GLY A 57 -18.31 42.22 3.50
C GLY A 57 -17.09 41.61 2.79
N HIS A 58 -16.07 41.17 3.52
CA HIS A 58 -14.99 40.36 2.95
C HIS A 58 -15.49 38.94 2.64
N PRO A 59 -15.09 38.30 1.51
CA PRO A 59 -15.54 36.96 1.14
C PRO A 59 -15.32 35.89 2.21
N GLU A 60 -14.28 36.04 3.03
CA GLU A 60 -13.93 35.10 4.11
C GLU A 60 -14.56 35.45 5.47
N PHE A 61 -15.40 36.48 5.55
CA PHE A 61 -16.05 36.88 6.79
C PHE A 61 -16.98 35.77 7.30
N GLY A 62 -16.75 35.31 8.53
CA GLY A 62 -17.56 34.28 9.16
C GLY A 62 -17.35 32.86 8.60
N LYS A 63 -16.40 32.67 7.66
CA LYS A 63 -16.03 31.34 7.17
C LYS A 63 -15.11 30.64 8.14
N THR A 64 -15.25 29.33 8.24
CA THR A 64 -14.37 28.45 9.01
C THR A 64 -13.38 27.80 8.05
N GLN A 65 -12.09 27.93 8.34
CA GLN A 65 -11.01 27.33 7.58
C GLN A 65 -10.25 26.33 8.46
N PRO A 66 -9.80 25.18 7.94
CA PRO A 66 -8.99 24.26 8.72
C PRO A 66 -7.63 24.90 9.05
N CYS A 67 -7.20 24.73 10.28
CA CYS A 67 -5.85 25.09 10.70
C CYS A 67 -4.84 24.13 10.04
N THR A 68 -3.62 24.60 9.79
CA THR A 68 -2.52 23.77 9.29
C THR A 68 -2.28 22.54 10.18
N CYS A 69 -2.45 22.65 11.50
CA CYS A 69 -2.32 21.50 12.40
C CYS A 69 -3.39 20.42 12.17
N GLN A 70 -4.60 20.80 11.73
CA GLN A 70 -5.64 19.85 11.39
C GLN A 70 -5.35 19.19 10.04
N GLN A 71 -4.86 19.96 9.06
CA GLN A 71 -4.43 19.41 7.78
C GLN A 71 -3.31 18.38 7.96
N GLN A 72 -2.27 18.71 8.73
CA GLN A 72 -1.19 17.78 9.07
C GLN A 72 -1.70 16.51 9.74
N ARG A 73 -2.58 16.64 10.74
CA ARG A 73 -3.18 15.46 11.40
C ARG A 73 -3.97 14.58 10.44
N LEU A 74 -4.72 15.17 9.51
CA LEU A 74 -5.48 14.41 8.51
C LEU A 74 -4.54 13.70 7.51
N GLU A 75 -3.46 14.35 7.09
CA GLU A 75 -2.44 13.75 6.23
C GLU A 75 -1.70 12.60 6.95
N ASP A 76 -1.29 12.81 8.20
CA ASP A 76 -0.65 11.78 9.03
C ASP A 76 -1.57 10.58 9.26
N ASP A 77 -2.84 10.83 9.60
CA ASP A 77 -3.83 9.76 9.77
C ASP A 77 -4.08 9.01 8.45
N LYS A 78 -4.13 9.72 7.32
CA LYS A 78 -4.24 9.12 5.99
C LYS A 78 -3.04 8.22 5.68
N LEU A 79 -1.81 8.74 5.83
CA LEU A 79 -0.58 7.98 5.58
C LEU A 79 -0.47 6.76 6.49
N ARG A 80 -0.80 6.93 7.78
CA ARG A 80 -0.83 5.83 8.75
C ARG A 80 -1.80 4.72 8.31
N ARG A 81 -3.00 5.08 7.84
CA ARG A 81 -3.97 4.11 7.31
C ARG A 81 -3.44 3.40 6.07
N LEU A 82 -2.87 4.13 5.11
CA LEU A 82 -2.34 3.53 3.88
C LEU A 82 -1.22 2.53 4.17
N ARG A 83 -0.27 2.87 5.05
CA ARG A 83 0.80 1.94 5.49
C ARG A 83 0.22 0.68 6.12
N LEU A 84 -0.72 0.86 7.03
CA LEU A 84 -1.37 -0.23 7.73
C LEU A 84 -2.02 -1.26 6.80
N TYR A 85 -2.58 -0.80 5.69
CA TYR A 85 -3.29 -1.65 4.73
C TYR A 85 -2.44 -2.14 3.57
N SER A 86 -1.20 -1.65 3.48
CA SER A 86 -0.30 -2.01 2.40
C SER A 86 0.31 -3.40 2.50
N ASN A 87 0.21 -4.06 3.65
CA ASN A 87 0.89 -5.34 3.92
C ASN A 87 2.42 -5.29 3.71
N LEU A 88 3.03 -4.09 3.79
CA LEU A 88 4.48 -3.95 3.71
C LEU A 88 5.19 -4.55 4.93
N GLY A 89 4.64 -4.40 6.13
CA GLY A 89 5.23 -4.96 7.36
C GLY A 89 6.70 -4.56 7.53
N HIS A 90 7.62 -5.53 7.52
CA HIS A 90 9.06 -5.25 7.62
C HIS A 90 9.67 -4.59 6.38
N MET A 91 8.93 -4.53 5.26
CA MET A 91 9.37 -3.90 4.02
C MET A 91 9.24 -2.37 4.05
N GLU A 92 8.59 -1.78 5.07
CA GLU A 92 8.46 -0.33 5.23
C GLU A 92 9.81 0.41 5.29
N ARG A 93 10.88 -0.28 5.68
CA ARG A 93 12.24 0.28 5.75
C ARG A 93 12.94 0.40 4.39
N PHE A 94 12.45 -0.27 3.36
CA PHE A 94 13.08 -0.27 2.04
C PHE A 94 12.60 0.93 1.25
N THR A 95 13.44 1.96 1.21
CA THR A 95 13.23 3.16 0.39
C THR A 95 14.37 3.32 -0.60
N PHE A 96 14.15 4.18 -1.61
CA PHE A 96 15.18 4.52 -2.59
C PHE A 96 16.44 5.14 -1.94
N GLU A 97 16.30 5.82 -0.79
CA GLU A 97 17.42 6.43 -0.06
C GLU A 97 18.39 5.41 0.55
N PHE A 98 17.93 4.19 0.80
CA PHE A 98 18.74 3.10 1.36
C PHE A 98 19.27 2.14 0.31
N ILE A 99 19.17 2.49 -0.98
CA ILE A 99 19.78 1.72 -2.06
C ILE A 99 21.25 2.09 -2.12
N ASP A 100 22.09 1.11 -1.79
CA ASP A 100 23.54 1.22 -1.86
C ASP A 100 24.02 0.59 -3.17
N GLU A 101 24.25 1.43 -4.18
CA GLU A 101 24.74 1.01 -5.49
C GLU A 101 26.13 0.35 -5.40
N GLU A 102 26.92 0.64 -4.37
CA GLU A 102 28.26 0.05 -4.19
C GLU A 102 28.21 -1.44 -3.79
N ARG A 103 27.06 -1.90 -3.27
CA ARG A 103 26.81 -3.31 -2.94
C ARG A 103 26.32 -4.13 -4.11
N VAL A 104 26.06 -3.50 -5.24
CA VAL A 104 25.67 -4.18 -6.47
C VAL A 104 26.90 -4.85 -7.08
N ASP A 105 26.72 -6.07 -7.56
CA ASP A 105 27.75 -6.77 -8.32
C ASP A 105 28.23 -5.87 -9.49
N PRO A 106 29.53 -5.55 -9.59
CA PRO A 106 30.08 -4.70 -10.65
C PRO A 106 29.68 -5.16 -12.05
N ASP A 107 29.54 -6.46 -12.27
CA ASP A 107 29.16 -7.03 -13.56
C ASP A 107 27.70 -6.71 -13.93
N ASN A 108 26.87 -6.44 -12.92
CA ASN A 108 25.44 -6.12 -13.06
C ASN A 108 25.10 -4.64 -12.77
N ALA A 109 26.08 -3.80 -12.45
CA ALA A 109 25.85 -2.41 -12.05
C ALA A 109 25.03 -1.61 -13.07
N ASN A 110 25.32 -1.79 -14.37
CA ASN A 110 24.57 -1.12 -15.44
C ASN A 110 23.11 -1.58 -15.50
N LEU A 111 22.85 -2.88 -15.39
CA LEU A 111 21.49 -3.44 -15.40
C LEU A 111 20.70 -3.00 -14.17
N PHE A 112 21.34 -2.98 -13.01
CA PHE A 112 20.73 -2.48 -11.78
C PHE A 112 20.35 -1.01 -11.91
N ARG A 113 21.23 -0.17 -12.47
CA ARG A 113 20.91 1.25 -12.69
C ARG A 113 19.71 1.44 -13.61
N VAL A 114 19.62 0.67 -14.70
CA VAL A 114 18.43 0.70 -15.58
C VAL A 114 17.17 0.29 -14.81
N ALA A 115 17.25 -0.73 -13.96
CA ALA A 115 16.13 -1.16 -13.13
C ALA A 115 15.74 -0.09 -12.09
N LEU A 116 16.72 0.59 -11.49
CA LEU A 116 16.51 1.70 -10.55
C LEU A 116 15.84 2.90 -11.24
N ASP A 117 16.31 3.30 -12.42
CA ASP A 117 15.72 4.39 -13.20
C ASP A 117 14.27 4.06 -13.59
N ALA A 118 14.00 2.81 -14.00
CA ALA A 118 12.65 2.35 -14.28
C ALA A 118 11.75 2.36 -13.03
N ALA A 119 12.29 1.95 -11.88
CA ALA A 119 11.58 1.98 -10.60
C ALA A 119 11.22 3.42 -10.18
N LEU A 120 12.16 4.35 -10.29
CA LEU A 120 11.95 5.77 -9.99
C LEU A 120 10.91 6.39 -10.92
N ALA A 121 10.99 6.09 -12.22
CA ALA A 121 10.00 6.56 -13.20
C ALA A 121 8.60 6.03 -12.90
N TYR A 122 8.49 4.74 -12.58
CA TYR A 122 7.21 4.11 -12.21
C TYR A 122 6.64 4.67 -10.91
N ALA A 123 7.47 4.94 -9.90
CA ALA A 123 7.02 5.53 -8.64
C ALA A 123 6.52 6.98 -8.80
N GLN A 124 6.96 7.70 -9.83
CA GLN A 124 6.46 9.03 -10.15
C GLN A 124 5.12 8.98 -10.92
N THR A 125 4.99 8.06 -11.88
CA THR A 125 3.78 7.90 -12.71
C THR A 125 3.43 6.42 -12.83
N PRO A 126 2.74 5.84 -11.83
CA PRO A 126 2.43 4.41 -11.81
C PRO A 126 1.41 4.11 -12.91
N SER A 127 1.86 3.47 -13.98
CA SER A 127 1.03 3.12 -15.13
C SER A 127 1.51 1.84 -15.78
N GLY A 128 0.56 1.00 -16.22
CA GLY A 128 0.88 -0.28 -16.83
C GLY A 128 1.54 -1.24 -15.84
N TRP A 129 2.46 -2.05 -16.35
CA TRP A 129 3.10 -3.14 -15.61
C TRP A 129 4.61 -2.97 -15.61
N LEU A 130 5.24 -3.27 -14.48
CA LEU A 130 6.69 -3.29 -14.35
C LEU A 130 7.12 -4.64 -13.76
N ILE A 131 7.99 -5.35 -14.47
CA ILE A 131 8.48 -6.67 -14.06
C ILE A 131 9.98 -6.57 -13.83
N PHE A 132 10.42 -7.01 -12.65
CA PHE A 132 11.83 -7.17 -12.32
C PHE A 132 12.22 -8.63 -12.47
N ASP A 133 13.15 -8.90 -13.38
CA ASP A 133 13.82 -10.19 -13.56
C ASP A 133 15.31 -10.07 -13.25
N GLY A 134 15.90 -11.13 -12.73
CA GLY A 134 17.32 -11.21 -12.43
C GLY A 134 17.65 -12.18 -11.30
N PRO A 135 18.94 -12.40 -11.01
CA PRO A 135 19.37 -13.40 -10.05
C PRO A 135 18.90 -13.08 -8.61
N PRO A 136 18.76 -14.09 -7.73
CA PRO A 136 18.50 -13.86 -6.32
C PRO A 136 19.52 -12.89 -5.71
N GLY A 137 19.06 -11.96 -4.86
CA GLY A 137 19.94 -10.96 -4.25
C GLY A 137 20.21 -9.72 -5.09
N SER A 138 19.70 -9.62 -6.33
CA SER A 138 19.88 -8.43 -7.20
C SER A 138 19.05 -7.19 -6.79
N GLY A 139 18.38 -7.21 -5.64
CA GLY A 139 17.62 -6.06 -5.12
C GLY A 139 16.19 -5.88 -5.66
N LYS A 140 15.64 -6.83 -6.42
CA LYS A 140 14.27 -6.73 -7.01
C LYS A 140 13.19 -6.41 -5.98
N THR A 141 13.14 -7.16 -4.89
CA THR A 141 12.19 -6.94 -3.79
C THR A 141 12.40 -5.56 -3.12
N HIS A 142 13.65 -5.10 -3.01
CA HIS A 142 13.96 -3.77 -2.47
C HIS A 142 13.40 -2.68 -3.40
N LEU A 143 13.64 -2.79 -4.71
CA LEU A 143 13.08 -1.85 -5.70
C LEU A 143 11.55 -1.83 -5.67
N ALA A 144 10.92 -3.00 -5.67
CA ALA A 144 9.46 -3.12 -5.62
C ALA A 144 8.86 -2.56 -4.32
N ALA A 145 9.49 -2.83 -3.17
CA ALA A 145 9.10 -2.23 -1.89
C ALA A 145 9.34 -0.72 -1.86
N SER A 146 10.39 -0.22 -2.50
CA SER A 146 10.69 1.22 -2.58
C SER A 146 9.64 1.96 -3.40
N ILE A 147 9.20 1.39 -4.52
CA ILE A 147 8.06 1.90 -5.29
C ILE A 147 6.82 1.97 -4.41
N ALA A 148 6.46 0.87 -3.72
CA ALA A 148 5.30 0.83 -2.84
C ALA A 148 5.35 1.91 -1.74
N ASN A 149 6.49 2.03 -1.05
CA ASN A 149 6.71 3.01 -0.01
C ASN A 149 6.57 4.45 -0.55
N GLN A 150 7.16 4.75 -1.71
CA GLN A 150 7.07 6.08 -2.31
C GLN A 150 5.62 6.42 -2.72
N LEU A 151 4.91 5.50 -3.35
CA LEU A 151 3.51 5.70 -3.73
C LEU A 151 2.61 5.94 -2.51
N ILE A 152 2.85 5.24 -1.41
CA ILE A 152 2.15 5.47 -0.14
C ILE A 152 2.43 6.88 0.39
N THR A 153 3.66 7.38 0.30
CA THR A 153 3.98 8.77 0.69
C THR A 153 3.27 9.80 -0.17
N TYR A 154 2.95 9.48 -1.43
CA TYR A 154 2.09 10.28 -2.30
C TYR A 154 0.60 10.11 -2.03
N GLY A 155 0.24 9.33 -1.01
CA GLY A 155 -1.13 9.13 -0.58
C GLY A 155 -1.92 8.15 -1.47
N LEU A 156 -1.22 7.32 -2.25
CA LEU A 156 -1.82 6.28 -3.08
C LEU A 156 -1.90 4.94 -2.32
N PRO A 157 -3.04 4.24 -2.37
CA PRO A 157 -3.16 2.89 -1.82
C PRO A 157 -2.38 1.88 -2.65
N VAL A 158 -1.53 1.12 -1.98
CA VAL A 158 -0.72 0.05 -2.55
C VAL A 158 -0.93 -1.20 -1.74
N LEU A 159 -1.07 -2.36 -2.38
CA LEU A 159 -1.07 -3.66 -1.73
C LEU A 159 0.21 -4.41 -2.11
N PHE A 160 1.07 -4.69 -1.13
CA PHE A 160 2.31 -5.46 -1.29
C PHE A 160 2.09 -6.89 -0.79
N VAL A 161 2.27 -7.88 -1.64
CA VAL A 161 2.03 -9.29 -1.29
C VAL A 161 3.05 -10.20 -1.96
N SER A 162 3.62 -11.14 -1.20
CA SER A 162 4.38 -12.25 -1.75
C SER A 162 3.45 -13.26 -2.42
N ALA A 163 3.84 -13.80 -3.58
CA ALA A 163 3.06 -14.81 -4.29
C ALA A 163 2.71 -16.02 -3.40
N SER A 164 3.60 -16.42 -2.50
CA SER A 164 3.37 -17.52 -1.54
C SER A 164 2.29 -17.17 -0.52
N ASP A 165 2.41 -16.00 0.10
CA ASP A 165 1.48 -15.53 1.13
C ASP A 165 0.08 -15.35 0.54
N LEU A 166 -0.01 -14.86 -0.71
CA LEU A 166 -1.27 -14.77 -1.44
C LEU A 166 -1.91 -16.14 -1.61
N LEU A 167 -1.16 -17.13 -2.09
CA LEU A 167 -1.66 -18.47 -2.35
C LEU A 167 -2.10 -19.16 -1.06
N ASP A 168 -1.36 -18.99 0.03
CA ASP A 168 -1.73 -19.55 1.33
C ASP A 168 -3.00 -18.89 1.89
N GLU A 169 -3.14 -17.56 1.74
CA GLU A 169 -4.34 -16.84 2.16
C GLU A 169 -5.56 -17.25 1.33
N LEU A 170 -5.42 -17.34 0.00
CA LEU A 170 -6.47 -17.84 -0.90
C LEU A 170 -6.88 -19.27 -0.53
N ARG A 171 -5.91 -20.15 -0.23
CA ARG A 171 -6.19 -21.53 0.21
C ARG A 171 -6.95 -21.55 1.53
N SER A 172 -6.59 -20.67 2.48
CA SER A 172 -7.29 -20.54 3.76
C SER A 172 -8.76 -20.13 3.58
N GLY A 173 -9.08 -19.36 2.54
CA GLY A 173 -10.42 -18.87 2.22
C GLY A 173 -11.43 -19.96 1.84
N TYR A 174 -10.99 -21.19 1.60
CA TYR A 174 -11.86 -22.35 1.40
C TYR A 174 -12.32 -23.02 2.70
N ALA A 175 -11.73 -22.66 3.85
CA ALA A 175 -12.15 -23.23 5.13
C ALA A 175 -13.57 -22.74 5.50
N PRO A 176 -14.50 -23.64 5.87
CA PRO A 176 -15.92 -23.31 6.04
C PRO A 176 -16.21 -22.28 7.15
N ASN A 177 -15.29 -22.09 8.09
CA ASN A 177 -15.41 -21.13 9.19
C ASN A 177 -14.45 -19.94 9.03
N ASN A 178 -13.89 -19.70 7.85
CA ASN A 178 -13.02 -18.54 7.65
C ASN A 178 -13.89 -17.27 7.65
N PRO A 179 -13.60 -16.27 8.52
CA PRO A 179 -14.30 -14.99 8.53
C PRO A 179 -14.18 -14.19 7.21
N MET A 180 -13.24 -14.56 6.34
CA MET A 180 -13.12 -14.00 4.99
C MET A 180 -13.10 -15.13 3.94
N PRO A 181 -14.14 -15.24 3.10
CA PRO A 181 -14.20 -16.27 2.08
C PRO A 181 -13.21 -15.99 0.94
N PHE A 182 -12.83 -17.04 0.22
CA PHE A 182 -11.97 -16.96 -0.97
C PHE A 182 -12.34 -15.82 -1.93
N SER A 183 -13.62 -15.67 -2.24
CA SER A 183 -14.11 -14.66 -3.19
C SER A 183 -13.78 -13.23 -2.75
N GLU A 184 -13.85 -12.95 -1.46
CA GLU A 184 -13.56 -11.63 -0.91
C GLU A 184 -12.05 -11.34 -0.92
N ILE A 185 -11.22 -12.33 -0.57
CA ILE A 185 -9.75 -12.22 -0.63
C ILE A 185 -9.32 -11.95 -2.07
N TYR A 186 -9.82 -12.77 -3.01
CA TYR A 186 -9.51 -12.65 -4.42
C TYR A 186 -9.92 -11.28 -4.98
N GLN A 187 -11.13 -10.81 -4.68
CA GLN A 187 -11.61 -9.51 -5.15
C GLN A 187 -10.69 -8.37 -4.68
N ARG A 188 -10.29 -8.36 -3.40
CA ARG A 188 -9.42 -7.30 -2.85
C ARG A 188 -8.06 -7.23 -3.52
N VAL A 189 -7.48 -8.38 -3.85
CA VAL A 189 -6.17 -8.44 -4.50
C VAL A 189 -6.29 -8.12 -5.99
N SER A 190 -7.32 -8.64 -6.65
CA SER A 190 -7.54 -8.42 -8.09
C SER A 190 -7.94 -6.98 -8.41
N GLU A 191 -8.72 -6.32 -7.55
CA GLU A 191 -9.19 -4.93 -7.73
C GLU A 191 -8.33 -3.89 -7.00
N ALA A 192 -7.19 -4.27 -6.41
CA ALA A 192 -6.31 -3.30 -5.75
C ALA A 192 -5.83 -2.22 -6.73
N ASP A 193 -5.92 -0.94 -6.33
CA ASP A 193 -5.54 0.22 -7.14
C ASP A 193 -4.09 0.13 -7.65
N MET A 194 -3.20 -0.41 -6.80
CA MET A 194 -1.84 -0.77 -7.16
C MET A 194 -1.43 -2.04 -6.41
N LEU A 195 -0.93 -3.04 -7.15
CA LEU A 195 -0.46 -4.30 -6.60
C LEU A 195 1.04 -4.45 -6.81
N VAL A 196 1.76 -4.80 -5.75
CA VAL A 196 3.11 -5.36 -5.84
C VAL A 196 3.03 -6.84 -5.53
N LEU A 197 3.34 -7.68 -6.52
CA LEU A 197 3.41 -9.12 -6.38
C LEU A 197 4.88 -9.56 -6.33
N ASP A 198 5.36 -9.86 -5.14
CA ASP A 198 6.76 -10.21 -4.89
C ASP A 198 7.02 -11.72 -5.03
N ALA A 199 8.20 -12.07 -5.52
CA ALA A 199 8.74 -13.43 -5.64
C ALA A 199 7.82 -14.41 -6.42
N LEU A 200 7.34 -13.97 -7.58
CA LEU A 200 6.60 -14.83 -8.51
C LEU A 200 7.54 -15.88 -9.13
N GLY A 201 7.20 -17.16 -8.98
CA GLY A 201 7.87 -18.26 -9.69
C GLY A 201 8.26 -19.48 -8.84
N SER A 202 8.75 -19.31 -7.60
CA SER A 202 9.29 -20.42 -6.80
C SER A 202 8.20 -21.29 -6.14
N HIS A 203 6.96 -20.81 -6.07
CA HIS A 203 5.85 -21.46 -5.36
C HIS A 203 4.66 -21.87 -6.26
N SER A 204 4.75 -21.60 -7.57
CA SER A 204 3.71 -21.88 -8.55
C SER A 204 3.83 -23.26 -9.19
N THR A 205 4.22 -24.29 -8.43
CA THR A 205 4.40 -25.65 -8.97
C THR A 205 3.13 -26.50 -8.93
N THR A 206 2.11 -26.10 -8.15
CA THR A 206 0.83 -26.83 -8.14
C THR A 206 -0.10 -26.30 -9.23
N PRO A 207 -0.87 -27.16 -9.92
CA PRO A 207 -1.83 -26.72 -10.94
C PRO A 207 -2.83 -25.69 -10.42
N TRP A 208 -3.26 -25.84 -9.15
CA TRP A 208 -4.14 -24.87 -8.50
C TRP A 208 -3.48 -23.50 -8.34
N ALA A 209 -2.22 -23.44 -7.92
CA ALA A 209 -1.51 -22.16 -7.78
C ALA A 209 -1.33 -21.46 -9.12
N GLN A 210 -0.96 -22.20 -10.16
CA GLN A 210 -0.83 -21.68 -11.52
C GLN A 210 -2.17 -21.12 -12.02
N GLU A 211 -3.26 -21.88 -11.86
CA GLU A 211 -4.60 -21.44 -12.26
C GLU A 211 -5.00 -20.13 -11.56
N LYS A 212 -4.76 -20.01 -10.25
CA LYS A 212 -5.15 -18.81 -9.49
C LYS A 212 -4.28 -17.60 -9.79
N LEU A 213 -2.98 -17.77 -9.97
CA LEU A 213 -2.10 -16.69 -10.40
C LEU A 213 -2.45 -16.22 -11.81
N HIS A 214 -2.71 -17.14 -12.74
CA HIS A 214 -3.16 -16.81 -14.09
C HIS A 214 -4.50 -16.07 -14.11
N GLN A 215 -5.47 -16.49 -13.29
CA GLN A 215 -6.75 -15.77 -13.12
C GLN A 215 -6.52 -14.33 -12.63
N LEU A 216 -5.68 -14.15 -11.60
CA LEU A 216 -5.36 -12.85 -11.05
C LEU A 216 -4.66 -11.94 -12.08
N ILE A 217 -3.64 -12.45 -12.75
CA ILE A 217 -2.85 -11.71 -13.73
C ILE A 217 -3.74 -11.28 -14.91
N ASN A 218 -4.52 -12.21 -15.47
CA ASN A 218 -5.45 -11.89 -16.56
C ASN A 218 -6.47 -10.84 -16.17
N HIS A 219 -7.04 -10.94 -14.96
CA HIS A 219 -8.01 -9.94 -14.50
C HIS A 219 -7.38 -8.54 -14.47
N ARG A 220 -6.21 -8.42 -13.84
CA ARG A 220 -5.51 -7.14 -13.69
C ARG A 220 -5.00 -6.59 -15.03
N PHE A 221 -4.55 -7.46 -15.92
CA PHE A 221 -4.09 -7.09 -17.25
C PHE A 221 -5.25 -6.54 -18.08
N ASN A 222 -6.38 -7.25 -18.15
CA ASN A 222 -7.56 -6.82 -18.88
C ASN A 222 -8.18 -5.54 -18.31
N ALA A 223 -8.10 -5.34 -17.00
CA ALA A 223 -8.55 -4.12 -16.33
C ALA A 223 -7.51 -2.98 -16.37
N THR A 224 -6.35 -3.19 -16.99
CA THR A 224 -5.25 -2.21 -17.07
C THR A 224 -4.80 -1.66 -15.71
N LEU A 225 -4.85 -2.48 -14.68
CA LEU A 225 -4.53 -2.07 -13.30
C LEU A 225 -3.01 -2.03 -13.08
N PRO A 226 -2.46 -0.94 -12.50
CA PRO A 226 -1.04 -0.82 -12.18
C PRO A 226 -0.52 -1.99 -11.36
N THR A 227 0.53 -2.66 -11.85
CA THR A 227 1.07 -3.86 -11.20
C THR A 227 2.59 -3.92 -11.33
N VAL A 228 3.27 -4.10 -10.19
CA VAL A 228 4.72 -4.39 -10.14
C VAL A 228 4.89 -5.85 -9.77
N VAL A 229 5.74 -6.57 -10.48
CA VAL A 229 6.04 -7.98 -10.24
C VAL A 229 7.54 -8.16 -10.06
N THR A 230 7.97 -8.95 -9.08
CA THR A 230 9.35 -9.45 -9.01
C THR A 230 9.37 -10.94 -9.26
N LEU A 231 10.33 -11.41 -10.05
CA LEU A 231 10.48 -12.82 -10.35
C LEU A 231 11.49 -13.48 -9.41
N SER A 232 11.20 -14.70 -8.97
CA SER A 232 12.11 -15.54 -8.19
C SER A 232 12.84 -16.60 -9.03
N CYS A 233 12.40 -16.79 -10.27
CA CYS A 233 13.02 -17.64 -11.28
C CYS A 233 13.22 -16.82 -12.57
N PRO A 234 14.12 -17.24 -13.47
CA PRO A 234 14.23 -16.64 -14.80
C PRO A 234 12.86 -16.56 -15.50
N LEU A 235 12.65 -15.51 -16.29
CA LEU A 235 11.43 -15.34 -17.08
C LEU A 235 11.14 -16.56 -17.97
N GLU A 236 12.18 -17.20 -18.49
CA GLU A 236 12.10 -18.39 -19.36
C GLU A 236 11.51 -19.63 -18.65
N ASP A 237 11.64 -19.69 -17.33
CA ASP A 237 11.13 -20.80 -16.51
C ASP A 237 9.68 -20.57 -16.05
N LEU A 238 9.11 -19.40 -16.33
CA LEU A 238 7.71 -19.13 -16.06
C LEU A 238 6.82 -19.82 -17.10
N ASP A 239 5.65 -20.25 -16.65
CA ASP A 239 4.64 -20.79 -17.55
C ASP A 239 4.28 -19.72 -18.60
N PRO A 240 4.33 -20.04 -19.91
CA PRO A 240 3.96 -19.12 -20.98
C PRO A 240 2.52 -18.58 -20.88
N CYS A 241 1.67 -19.22 -20.07
CA CYS A 241 0.31 -18.74 -19.83
C CYS A 241 0.24 -17.65 -18.75
N ILE A 242 1.30 -17.47 -17.94
CA ILE A 242 1.30 -16.53 -16.80
C ILE A 242 1.72 -15.11 -17.22
N LEU A 243 2.44 -14.95 -18.34
CA LEU A 243 2.90 -13.65 -18.87
C LEU A 243 2.77 -13.57 -20.39
#